data_AF-A0A352CNM9-F1
#
_entry.id   AF-A0A352CNM9-F1
#
_cell.length_a   1.000
_cell.length_b   1.000
_cell.length_c   1.000
_cell.angle_alpha   90.00
_cell.angle_beta   90.00
_cell.angle_gamma   90.00
#
_symmetry.space_group_name_H-M   'P 1'
#
loop_
_entity.id
_entity.type
_entity.pdbx_description
1 polymer ?
#
loop_
_entity_poly.entity_id
_entity_poly.type
_entity_poly.pdbx_seq_one_letter_code
_entity_poly.pdbx_strand_id
1 'polypeptide(L)'
;DHPIIAGGMEYRITCVSMGNPHCVIFCDEDVSNLDIAEIGPLFEHHVIFPDRVNTEFVNVHDRGHLKMRVWERGSGETMACGTGATAVLVAASLNDLSDRRAEVSLLGGTLTIDWKEDGNVYMTGPAETVFESEISI
;
A
#
# COMPACT_ATOMS: atom_id res chain seq x y z
N ASP A 1 0.58 14.12 3.72
CA ASP A 1 0.91 14.85 2.49
C ASP A 1 2.23 15.62 2.61
N HIS A 2 3.31 15.07 2.03
CA HIS A 2 4.65 15.67 2.02
C HIS A 2 5.29 15.48 0.63
N PRO A 3 5.91 16.51 0.04
CA PRO A 3 6.57 16.38 -1.27
C PRO A 3 7.95 15.73 -1.14
N ILE A 4 8.30 14.84 -2.07
CA ILE A 4 9.65 14.26 -2.21
C ILE A 4 10.05 14.21 -3.68
N ILE A 5 11.35 14.08 -3.97
CA ILE A 5 11.87 13.93 -5.33
C ILE A 5 12.42 12.51 -5.50
N ALA A 6 11.78 11.70 -6.34
CA ALA A 6 12.24 10.35 -6.69
C ALA A 6 12.40 10.26 -8.21
N GLY A 7 13.55 9.77 -8.69
CA GLY A 7 13.81 9.67 -10.14
C GLY A 7 13.77 11.00 -10.90
N GLY A 8 13.96 12.13 -10.22
CA GLY A 8 13.85 13.47 -10.82
C GLY A 8 12.42 14.00 -10.97
N MET A 9 11.42 13.28 -10.47
CA MET A 9 10.02 13.72 -10.42
C MET A 9 9.57 14.00 -9.00
N GLU A 10 8.66 14.96 -8.82
CA GLU A 10 8.05 15.26 -7.53
C GLU A 10 6.85 14.35 -7.27
N TYR A 11 6.83 13.74 -6.08
CA TYR A 11 5.73 12.92 -5.59
C TYR A 11 5.21 13.47 -4.27
N ARG A 12 3.89 13.43 -4.10
CA ARG A 12 3.25 13.71 -2.82
C ARG A 12 2.99 12.41 -2.08
N ILE A 13 3.58 12.26 -0.90
CA ILE A 13 3.53 11.04 -0.12
C ILE A 13 2.75 11.23 1.19
N THR A 14 2.16 10.16 1.68
CA THR A 14 1.67 10.05 3.05
C THR A 14 2.31 8.84 3.70
N CYS A 15 3.08 9.08 4.77
CA CYS A 15 3.74 8.02 5.52
C CYS A 15 2.90 7.59 6.70
N VAL A 16 2.78 6.27 6.86
CA VAL A 16 2.08 5.61 7.96
C VAL A 16 2.86 4.35 8.34
N SER A 17 2.66 3.89 9.57
CA SER A 17 3.27 2.65 10.04
C SER A 17 2.19 1.72 10.59
N MET A 18 2.23 0.45 10.18
CA MET A 18 1.41 -0.63 10.71
C MET A 18 2.26 -1.62 11.54
N GLY A 19 3.41 -1.14 12.05
CA GLY A 19 4.49 -1.95 12.62
C GLY A 19 5.70 -2.05 11.69
N ASN A 20 5.47 -1.86 10.39
CA ASN A 20 6.45 -1.66 9.32
C ASN A 20 6.15 -0.34 8.57
N PRO A 21 7.14 0.30 7.93
CA PRO A 21 6.97 1.61 7.31
C PRO A 21 6.29 1.52 5.93
N HIS A 22 5.33 2.41 5.68
CA HIS A 22 4.59 2.54 4.42
C HIS A 22 4.64 3.96 3.88
N CYS A 23 4.75 4.07 2.55
CA CYS A 23 4.77 5.31 1.79
C CYS A 23 3.66 5.24 0.73
N VAL A 24 2.55 5.92 1.00
CA VAL A 24 1.37 5.91 0.13
C VAL A 24 1.39 7.11 -0.81
N ILE A 25 1.17 6.86 -2.10
CA ILE A 25 1.10 7.86 -3.19
C ILE A 25 -0.26 7.73 -3.87
N PHE A 26 -0.99 8.84 -3.96
CA PHE A 26 -2.23 8.90 -4.73
C PHE A 26 -1.91 9.37 -6.15
N CYS A 27 -2.28 8.56 -7.13
CA CYS A 27 -1.96 8.76 -8.55
C CYS A 27 -3.22 9.18 -9.32
N ASP A 28 -3.05 10.14 -10.23
CA ASP A 28 -4.10 10.54 -11.18
C ASP A 28 -4.18 9.54 -12.35
N GLU A 29 -3.05 8.99 -12.80
CA GLU A 29 -3.01 7.95 -13.83
C GLU A 29 -3.33 6.55 -13.26
N ASP A 30 -3.92 5.68 -14.09
CA ASP A 30 -4.24 4.31 -13.68
C ASP A 30 -2.99 3.51 -13.30
N VAL A 31 -2.94 3.07 -12.04
CA VAL A 31 -1.81 2.33 -11.46
C VAL A 31 -1.55 1.00 -12.17
N SER A 32 -2.54 0.44 -12.88
CA SER A 32 -2.36 -0.76 -13.70
C SER A 32 -1.33 -0.58 -14.81
N ASN A 33 -1.06 0.65 -15.25
CA ASN A 33 -0.11 0.94 -16.33
C ASN A 33 1.27 1.36 -15.82
N LEU A 34 1.49 1.40 -14.50
CA LEU A 34 2.78 1.78 -13.93
C LEU A 34 3.84 0.72 -14.20
N ASP A 35 5.03 1.16 -14.61
CA ASP A 35 6.25 0.35 -14.53
C ASP A 35 6.76 0.37 -13.08
N ILE A 36 6.09 -0.40 -12.22
CA ILE A 36 6.39 -0.43 -10.78
C ILE A 36 7.81 -0.96 -10.50
N ALA A 37 8.36 -1.76 -11.41
CA ALA A 37 9.71 -2.31 -11.28
C ALA A 37 10.79 -1.26 -11.51
N GLU A 38 10.52 -0.26 -12.36
CA GLU A 38 11.39 0.90 -12.53
C GLU A 38 11.25 1.88 -11.35
N ILE A 39 10.02 2.24 -10.97
CA ILE A 39 9.79 3.30 -9.98
C ILE A 39 9.91 2.84 -8.53
N GLY A 40 9.52 1.62 -8.20
CA GLY A 40 9.46 1.09 -6.83
C GLY A 40 10.81 1.18 -6.07
N PRO A 41 11.94 0.74 -6.68
CA PRO A 41 13.26 0.85 -6.06
C PRO A 41 13.67 2.29 -5.69
N LEU A 42 13.17 3.30 -6.42
CA LEU A 42 13.47 4.71 -6.15
C LEU A 42 12.92 5.14 -4.79
N PHE A 43 11.80 4.56 -4.36
CA PHE A 43 11.20 4.81 -3.06
C PHE A 43 11.76 3.88 -1.99
N GLU A 44 11.91 2.58 -2.29
CA GLU A 44 12.48 1.61 -1.34
C GLU A 44 13.82 2.10 -0.79
N HIS A 45 14.68 2.66 -1.65
CA HIS A 45 16.01 3.14 -1.29
C HIS A 45 16.11 4.65 -1.12
N HIS A 46 14.98 5.36 -1.06
CA HIS A 46 15.01 6.81 -0.92
C HIS A 46 15.66 7.24 0.40
N VAL A 47 16.50 8.28 0.35
CA VAL A 47 17.35 8.72 1.48
C VAL A 47 16.58 9.07 2.76
N ILE A 48 15.30 9.41 2.64
CA ILE A 48 14.45 9.73 3.80
C ILE A 48 13.98 8.49 4.57
N PHE A 49 14.13 7.30 3.99
CA PHE A 49 13.75 6.02 4.58
C PHE A 49 15.02 5.21 4.91
N PRO A 50 15.67 5.46 6.07
CA PRO A 50 16.93 4.80 6.43
C PRO A 50 16.79 3.27 6.51
N ASP A 51 15.63 2.79 6.93
CA ASP A 51 15.31 1.35 7.03
C ASP A 51 14.51 0.84 5.82
N ARG A 52 14.55 1.59 4.70
CA ARG A 52 13.74 1.38 3.49
C ARG A 52 12.23 1.43 3.78
N VAL A 53 11.40 1.29 2.75
CA VAL A 53 9.95 1.46 2.88
C VAL A 53 9.17 0.57 1.91
N ASN A 54 7.95 0.18 2.28
CA ASN A 54 6.96 -0.34 1.32
C ASN A 54 6.28 0.85 0.65
N THR A 55 6.07 0.79 -0.66
CA THR A 55 5.46 1.90 -1.40
C THR A 55 4.19 1.45 -2.06
N GLU A 56 3.08 2.10 -1.71
CA GLU A 56 1.77 1.85 -2.29
C GLU A 56 1.38 2.97 -3.25
N PHE A 57 1.10 2.60 -4.50
CA PHE A 57 0.56 3.49 -5.53
C PHE A 57 -0.94 3.25 -5.64
N VAL A 58 -1.73 4.32 -5.50
CA VAL A 58 -3.17 4.21 -5.24
C VAL A 58 -3.97 5.08 -6.21
N ASN A 59 -4.95 4.50 -6.88
CA ASN A 59 -6.07 5.27 -7.43
C ASN A 59 -7.23 5.29 -6.45
N VAL A 60 -7.79 6.48 -6.26
CA VAL A 60 -9.04 6.68 -5.51
C VAL A 60 -10.18 6.64 -6.52
N HIS A 61 -10.99 5.57 -6.50
CA HIS A 61 -12.16 5.49 -7.39
C HIS A 61 -13.34 6.26 -6.80
N ASP A 62 -13.62 6.01 -5.52
CA ASP A 62 -14.57 6.76 -4.72
C ASP A 62 -14.22 6.61 -3.22
N ARG A 63 -15.06 7.15 -2.34
CA ARG A 63 -14.78 7.14 -0.90
C ARG A 63 -14.80 5.74 -0.26
N GLY A 64 -15.45 4.77 -0.89
CA GLY A 64 -15.56 3.39 -0.44
C GLY A 64 -14.72 2.40 -1.25
N HIS A 65 -14.04 2.82 -2.31
CA HIS A 65 -13.22 1.95 -3.16
C HIS A 65 -11.90 2.58 -3.58
N LEU A 66 -10.81 1.89 -3.20
CA LEU A 66 -9.43 2.22 -3.55
C LEU A 66 -8.83 1.07 -4.37
N LYS A 67 -7.99 1.37 -5.34
CA LYS A 67 -7.21 0.38 -6.10
C LYS A 67 -5.74 0.67 -5.91
N MET A 68 -4.94 -0.35 -5.61
CA MET A 68 -3.52 -0.17 -5.37
C MET A 68 -2.63 -1.23 -6.02
N ARG A 69 -1.37 -0.83 -6.23
CA ARG A 69 -0.22 -1.73 -6.42
C ARG A 69 0.84 -1.38 -5.39
N VAL A 70 1.68 -2.36 -5.05
CA VAL A 70 2.67 -2.22 -3.99
C VAL A 70 4.04 -2.66 -4.48
N TRP A 71 5.06 -1.91 -4.09
CA TRP A 71 6.45 -2.35 -4.09
C TRP A 71 6.87 -2.63 -2.65
N GLU A 72 7.06 -3.90 -2.31
CA GLU A 72 7.44 -4.33 -0.98
C GLU A 72 8.95 -4.34 -0.77
N ARG A 73 9.37 -3.77 0.36
CA ARG A 73 10.76 -3.72 0.80
C ARG A 73 11.37 -5.12 0.83
N GLY A 74 12.42 -5.32 0.02
CA GLY A 74 13.14 -6.60 -0.06
C GLY A 74 12.43 -7.72 -0.83
N SER A 75 11.26 -7.47 -1.40
CA SER A 75 10.48 -8.46 -2.16
C SER A 75 10.14 -8.01 -3.58
N GLY A 76 10.01 -6.70 -3.82
CA GLY A 76 9.54 -6.16 -5.08
C GLY A 76 8.02 -6.12 -5.15
N GLU A 77 7.45 -6.15 -6.36
CA GLU A 77 6.00 -6.19 -6.52
C GLU A 77 5.42 -7.53 -6.05
N THR A 78 4.41 -7.46 -5.17
CA THR A 78 3.68 -8.62 -4.66
C THR A 78 2.22 -8.58 -5.08
N MET A 79 1.57 -9.75 -5.10
CA MET A 79 0.16 -9.86 -5.46
C MET A 79 -0.75 -9.21 -4.41
N ALA A 80 -0.37 -9.25 -3.14
CA ALA A 80 -1.11 -8.64 -2.06
C ALA A 80 -0.21 -8.31 -0.87
N CYS A 81 -0.48 -7.17 -0.22
CA CYS A 81 0.16 -6.75 1.02
C CYS A 81 -0.92 -6.29 2.02
N GLY A 82 -1.18 -7.07 3.07
CA GLY A 82 -2.24 -6.75 4.04
C GLY A 82 -1.98 -5.49 4.85
N THR A 83 -0.74 -5.32 5.34
CA THR A 83 -0.33 -4.09 6.05
C THR A 83 -0.33 -2.88 5.12
N GLY A 84 0.05 -3.06 3.85
CA GLY A 84 -0.04 -2.02 2.81
C GLY A 84 -1.48 -1.58 2.55
N ALA A 85 -2.43 -2.52 2.40
CA ALA A 85 -3.85 -2.18 2.21
C ALA A 85 -4.41 -1.41 3.41
N THR A 86 -4.01 -1.79 4.61
CA THR A 86 -4.35 -1.11 5.87
C THR A 86 -3.79 0.32 5.89
N ALA A 87 -2.52 0.47 5.51
CA ALA A 87 -1.85 1.78 5.40
C ALA A 87 -2.52 2.69 4.36
N VAL A 88 -2.92 2.14 3.22
CA VAL A 88 -3.62 2.88 2.16
C VAL A 88 -4.94 3.46 2.65
N LEU A 89 -5.78 2.68 3.34
CA LEU A 89 -7.03 3.22 3.88
C LEU A 89 -6.78 4.36 4.87
N VAL A 90 -5.85 4.16 5.81
CA VAL A 90 -5.54 5.18 6.83
C VAL A 90 -4.99 6.44 6.17
N ALA A 91 -4.07 6.31 5.23
CA ALA A 91 -3.54 7.43 4.47
C ALA A 91 -4.66 8.16 3.68
N ALA A 92 -5.55 7.43 3.00
CA ALA A 92 -6.63 8.04 2.22
C ALA A 92 -7.61 8.79 3.13
N SER A 93 -7.99 8.20 4.27
CA SER A 93 -8.87 8.84 5.24
C SER A 93 -8.23 10.08 5.90
N LEU A 94 -6.92 10.05 6.21
CA LEU A 94 -6.19 11.21 6.72
C LEU A 94 -6.11 12.38 5.73
N ASN A 95 -6.22 12.09 4.43
CA ASN A 95 -6.24 13.09 3.36
C ASN A 95 -7.67 13.40 2.87
N ASP A 96 -8.71 12.94 3.58
CA ASP A 96 -10.13 13.11 3.20
C ASP A 96 -10.50 12.57 1.80
N LEU A 97 -9.75 11.59 1.31
CA LEU A 97 -9.97 10.93 0.02
C LEU A 97 -10.90 9.72 0.12
N SER A 98 -10.98 9.11 1.30
CA SER A 98 -11.84 7.96 1.56
C SER A 98 -12.57 8.08 2.90
N ASP A 99 -13.63 7.29 3.04
CA ASP A 99 -14.21 7.00 4.34
C ASP A 99 -13.27 6.12 5.16
N ARG A 100 -13.58 5.96 6.45
CA ARG A 100 -12.80 5.10 7.36
C ARG A 100 -13.07 3.61 7.17
N ARG A 101 -13.92 3.24 6.22
CA ARG A 101 -14.15 1.86 5.79
C ARG A 101 -14.25 1.83 4.28
N ALA A 102 -13.42 1.03 3.64
CA ALA A 102 -13.41 0.90 2.19
C ALA A 102 -12.95 -0.48 1.75
N GLU A 103 -13.25 -0.80 0.50
CA GLU A 103 -12.63 -1.90 -0.23
C GLU A 103 -11.33 -1.42 -0.85
N VAL A 104 -10.27 -2.21 -0.69
CA VAL A 104 -8.96 -1.99 -1.31
C VAL A 104 -8.71 -3.14 -2.28
N SER A 105 -8.71 -2.84 -3.58
CA SER A 105 -8.40 -3.80 -4.63
C SER A 105 -6.89 -3.87 -4.87
N LEU A 106 -6.33 -5.06 -4.71
CA LEU A 106 -4.95 -5.42 -5.03
C LEU A 106 -4.92 -6.32 -6.27
N LEU A 107 -3.74 -6.65 -6.77
CA LEU A 107 -3.58 -7.60 -7.88
C LEU A 107 -4.16 -8.98 -7.57
N GLY A 108 -3.98 -9.45 -6.33
CA GLY A 108 -4.39 -10.78 -5.88
C GLY A 108 -5.83 -10.88 -5.37
N GLY A 109 -6.56 -9.77 -5.31
CA GLY A 109 -7.94 -9.75 -4.80
C GLY A 109 -8.26 -8.47 -4.02
N THR A 110 -9.46 -8.43 -3.44
CA THR A 110 -9.94 -7.27 -2.68
C THR A 110 -9.93 -7.58 -1.18
N LEU A 111 -9.50 -6.59 -0.39
CA LEU A 111 -9.58 -6.61 1.07
C LEU A 111 -10.57 -5.53 1.53
N THR A 112 -11.35 -5.81 2.57
CA THR A 112 -12.14 -4.79 3.26
C THR A 112 -11.36 -4.32 4.47
N ILE A 113 -11.09 -3.02 4.54
CA ILE A 113 -10.38 -2.39 5.65
C ILE A 113 -11.35 -1.46 6.40
N ASP A 114 -11.27 -1.45 7.73
CA ASP A 114 -12.15 -0.67 8.61
C ASP A 114 -11.34 -0.06 9.77
N TRP A 115 -11.11 1.26 9.72
CA TRP A 115 -10.38 2.02 10.72
C TRP A 115 -11.33 2.64 11.74
N LYS A 116 -11.43 2.02 12.92
CA LYS A 116 -12.34 2.42 13.99
C LYS A 116 -11.91 3.67 14.72
N GLU A 117 -12.89 4.34 15.35
CA GLU A 117 -12.69 5.57 16.12
C GLU A 117 -11.73 5.40 17.30
N ASP A 118 -11.63 4.18 17.85
CA ASP A 118 -10.70 3.82 18.92
C ASP A 118 -9.24 3.70 18.44
N GLY A 119 -8.99 3.87 17.14
CA GLY A 119 -7.68 3.82 16.50
C GLY A 119 -7.31 2.47 15.92
N ASN A 120 -8.06 1.41 16.21
CA ASN A 120 -7.79 0.07 15.68
C ASN A 120 -8.17 -0.04 14.20
N VAL A 121 -7.36 -0.76 13.42
CA VAL A 121 -7.67 -1.06 12.02
C VAL A 121 -7.92 -2.55 11.85
N TYR A 122 -9.08 -2.88 11.29
CA TYR A 122 -9.48 -4.25 11.00
C TYR A 122 -9.36 -4.52 9.51
N MET A 123 -8.88 -5.72 9.18
CA MET A 123 -8.72 -6.19 7.80
C MET A 123 -9.47 -7.51 7.64
N THR A 124 -10.28 -7.61 6.59
CA THR A 124 -11.02 -8.82 6.22
C THR A 124 -10.67 -9.23 4.79
N GLY A 125 -10.34 -10.50 4.61
CA GLY A 125 -10.01 -11.11 3.32
C GLY A 125 -10.03 -12.64 3.38
N PRO A 126 -10.01 -13.32 2.23
CA PRO A 126 -9.98 -14.79 2.18
C PRO A 126 -8.61 -15.36 2.57
N ALA A 127 -8.59 -16.62 3.00
CA ALA A 127 -7.38 -17.41 3.20
C ALA A 127 -7.67 -18.86 2.79
N GLU A 128 -6.77 -19.48 2.02
CA GLU A 128 -6.96 -20.83 1.47
C GLU A 128 -5.72 -21.70 1.69
N THR A 129 -5.93 -22.94 2.15
CA THR A 129 -4.87 -23.94 2.29
C THR A 129 -4.54 -24.54 0.93
N VAL A 130 -3.26 -24.49 0.52
CA VAL A 130 -2.80 -25.05 -0.76
C VAL A 130 -2.33 -26.50 -0.62
N PHE A 131 -1.42 -26.78 0.33
CA PHE A 131 -0.92 -28.12 0.62
C PHE A 131 -0.30 -28.19 2.03
N GLU A 132 0.00 -29.40 2.49
CA GLU A 132 0.72 -29.68 3.75
C GLU A 132 1.90 -30.62 3.47
N SER A 133 3.05 -30.39 4.11
CA SER A 133 4.25 -31.23 3.98
C SER A 133 5.18 -31.16 5.20
N GLU A 134 6.13 -32.10 5.29
CA GLU A 134 7.21 -32.10 6.30
C GLU A 134 8.56 -31.86 5.62
N ILE A 135 9.43 -31.03 6.24
CA ILE A 135 10.78 -30.70 5.76
C ILE A 135 11.77 -30.84 6.92
N SER A 136 12.88 -31.56 6.69
CA SER A 136 14.04 -31.56 7.58
C SER A 136 14.99 -30.41 7.20
N ILE A 137 15.37 -29.60 8.19
CA ILE A 137 16.31 -28.46 8.05
C ILE A 137 17.73 -28.93 8.31
#